data_AF-C3ZNE3-F1
#
_entry.id   AF-C3ZNE3-F1
#
_cell.length_a   1.000
_cell.length_b   1.000
_cell.length_c   1.000
_cell.angle_alpha   90.00
_cell.angle_beta   90.00
_cell.angle_gamma   90.00
#
_symmetry.space_group_name_H-M   'P 1'
#
loop_
_entity.id
_entity.type
_entity.pdbx_description
1 polymer ?
#
loop_
_entity_poly.entity_id
_entity_poly.type
_entity_poly.pdbx_seq_one_letter_code
_entity_poly.pdbx_strand_id
1 'polypeptide(L)'
;MRFFPIANMYQQRWVSILSAEFPTLAMHASVTNPFGKGALIQLLRQFGKLHQDKKQISVGLIGYPNVGKSSIINTLRGKKVCNVAPIAGETKVWQYITLMKRIYLIDCPGVVYPSETETETELVLKGVVRVENVKLPEYHIPAVLERVKEEYLTKTYKLPAWDGPTDFLENMARRTGKLLKV
;
A
#
# COMPACT_ATOMS: atom_id res chain seq x y z
N MET A 1 -21.00 -2.09 10.63
CA MET A 1 -20.14 -2.16 11.82
C MET A 1 -18.88 -1.32 11.55
N ARG A 2 -18.81 -0.09 12.06
CA ARG A 2 -17.71 0.87 11.79
C ARG A 2 -16.56 0.63 12.78
N PHE A 3 -15.52 -0.08 12.37
CA PHE A 3 -14.20 -0.03 13.03
C PHE A 3 -13.45 1.20 12.51
N PHE A 4 -13.61 2.38 13.13
CA PHE A 4 -12.97 3.63 12.66
C PHE A 4 -12.41 4.63 13.70
N PRO A 5 -12.54 4.50 15.04
CA PRO A 5 -11.94 5.50 15.94
C PRO A 5 -10.40 5.47 15.94
N ILE A 6 -9.81 4.27 15.98
CA ILE A 6 -8.37 4.08 16.16
C ILE A 6 -7.59 4.42 14.88
N ALA A 7 -8.11 4.03 13.71
CA ALA A 7 -7.48 4.32 12.41
C ALA A 7 -7.33 5.84 12.16
N ASN A 8 -8.29 6.65 12.63
CA ASN A 8 -8.26 8.09 12.45
C ASN A 8 -7.15 8.77 13.28
N MET A 9 -6.89 8.29 14.50
CA MET A 9 -5.86 8.88 15.38
C MET A 9 -4.44 8.64 14.86
N TYR A 10 -4.12 7.42 14.42
CA TYR A 10 -2.81 7.12 13.82
C TYR A 10 -2.60 7.88 12.50
N GLN A 11 -3.63 7.97 11.67
CA GLN A 11 -3.59 8.75 10.44
C GLN A 11 -3.29 10.22 10.72
N GLN A 12 -4.00 10.84 11.67
CA GLN A 12 -3.77 12.23 12.05
C GLN A 12 -2.37 12.47 12.62
N ARG A 13 -1.87 11.54 13.45
CA ARG A 13 -0.50 11.61 13.99
C ARG A 13 0.54 11.62 12.87
N TRP A 14 0.44 10.71 11.90
CA TRP A 14 1.39 10.67 10.79
C TRP A 14 1.29 11.89 9.89
N VAL A 15 0.07 12.38 9.60
CA VAL A 15 -0.10 13.64 8.86
C VAL A 15 0.58 14.79 9.61
N SER A 16 0.41 14.88 10.92
CA SER A 16 1.04 15.94 11.73
C SER A 16 2.56 15.88 11.69
N ILE A 17 3.14 14.68 11.81
CA ILE A 17 4.60 14.49 11.80
C ILE A 17 5.17 14.86 10.42
N LEU A 18 4.60 14.30 9.35
CA LEU A 18 5.13 14.47 8.00
C LEU A 18 4.87 15.88 7.43
N SER A 19 3.80 16.54 7.88
CA SER A 19 3.51 17.93 7.49
C SER A 19 4.54 18.93 7.99
N ALA A 20 5.42 18.55 8.92
CA ALA A 20 6.54 19.40 9.34
C ALA A 20 7.58 19.59 8.22
N GLU A 21 7.74 18.59 7.34
CA GLU A 21 8.72 18.64 6.25
C GLU A 21 8.06 18.91 4.90
N PHE A 22 6.96 18.23 4.59
CA PHE A 22 6.30 18.29 3.28
C PHE A 22 4.77 18.33 3.39
N PRO A 23 4.08 19.03 2.47
CA PRO A 23 2.61 19.00 2.41
C PRO A 23 2.07 17.56 2.34
N THR A 24 1.39 17.13 3.39
CA THR A 24 0.95 15.73 3.54
C THR A 24 -0.57 15.66 3.54
N LEU A 25 -1.12 14.77 2.71
CA LEU A 25 -2.55 14.49 2.63
C LEU A 25 -2.83 13.02 2.94
N ALA A 26 -3.79 12.77 3.81
CA ALA A 26 -4.31 11.43 4.01
C ALA A 26 -5.27 11.04 2.87
N MET A 27 -5.08 9.82 2.34
CA MET A 27 -5.81 9.33 1.17
C MET A 27 -6.27 7.89 1.39
N HIS A 28 -7.50 7.58 1.01
CA HIS A 28 -7.97 6.20 0.82
C HIS A 28 -8.38 6.03 -0.64
N ALA A 29 -7.64 5.18 -1.36
CA ALA A 29 -7.86 4.93 -2.77
C ALA A 29 -9.00 3.91 -2.97
N SER A 30 -10.14 4.39 -3.44
CA SER A 30 -11.29 3.58 -3.82
C SER A 30 -12.06 4.29 -4.94
N VAL A 31 -12.51 3.53 -5.94
CA VAL A 31 -13.36 4.08 -7.01
C VAL A 31 -14.74 4.45 -6.48
N THR A 32 -15.25 3.69 -5.51
CA THR A 32 -16.62 3.82 -4.99
C THR A 32 -16.70 4.70 -3.74
N ASN A 33 -15.76 4.55 -2.80
CA ASN A 33 -15.79 5.26 -1.52
C ASN A 33 -14.42 5.88 -1.18
N PRO A 34 -13.97 6.92 -1.91
CA PRO A 34 -12.67 7.54 -1.67
C PRO A 34 -12.66 8.50 -0.48
N PHE A 35 -11.52 8.59 0.19
CA PHE A 35 -11.21 9.66 1.15
C PHE A 35 -10.04 10.50 0.64
N GLY A 36 -10.06 11.82 0.88
CA GLY A 36 -9.00 12.75 0.48
C GLY A 36 -9.00 13.17 -1.01
N LYS A 37 -9.78 12.49 -1.88
CA LYS A 37 -9.87 12.79 -3.32
C LYS A 37 -10.09 14.27 -3.65
N GLY A 38 -11.03 14.92 -2.95
CA GLY A 38 -11.35 16.33 -3.17
C GLY A 38 -10.18 17.25 -2.85
N ALA A 39 -9.50 17.01 -1.73
CA ALA A 39 -8.33 17.78 -1.30
C ALA A 39 -7.18 17.65 -2.31
N LEU A 40 -6.90 16.43 -2.79
CA LEU A 40 -5.87 16.23 -3.81
C LEU A 40 -6.23 16.92 -5.13
N ILE A 41 -7.49 16.84 -5.58
CA ILE A 41 -7.94 17.56 -6.78
C ILE A 41 -7.78 19.08 -6.61
N GLN A 42 -8.12 19.62 -5.44
CA GLN A 42 -7.97 21.04 -5.15
C GLN A 42 -6.50 21.47 -5.18
N LEU A 43 -5.61 20.69 -4.59
CA LEU A 43 -4.17 20.92 -4.62
C LEU A 43 -3.64 20.93 -6.07
N LEU A 44 -3.99 19.92 -6.87
CA LEU A 44 -3.60 19.85 -8.28
C LEU A 44 -4.11 21.03 -9.10
N ARG A 45 -5.32 21.53 -8.80
CA ARG A 45 -5.88 22.74 -9.43
C ARG A 45 -5.11 23.99 -9.02
N GLN A 46 -4.65 24.10 -7.77
CA GLN A 46 -3.80 25.21 -7.32
C GLN A 46 -2.47 25.22 -8.09
N PHE A 47 -1.82 24.07 -8.24
CA PHE A 47 -0.62 23.95 -9.10
C PHE A 47 -0.90 24.29 -10.57
N GLY A 48 -2.04 23.87 -11.10
CA GLY A 48 -2.45 24.24 -12.46
C GLY A 48 -2.71 25.74 -12.64
N LYS A 49 -3.15 26.44 -11.58
CA LYS A 49 -3.28 27.91 -11.57
C LYS A 49 -1.94 28.61 -11.40
N LEU A 50 -1.02 28.04 -10.64
CA LEU A 50 0.33 28.61 -10.44
C LEU A 50 1.13 28.57 -11.75
N HIS A 51 1.03 27.48 -12.51
CA HIS A 51 1.71 27.30 -13.81
C HIS A 51 0.80 27.68 -14.99
N GLN A 52 0.18 28.85 -14.92
CA GLN A 52 -0.76 29.31 -15.93
C GLN A 52 -0.11 29.56 -17.30
N ASP A 53 1.17 29.92 -17.31
CA ASP A 53 2.03 30.11 -18.49
C ASP A 53 2.27 28.80 -19.25
N LYS A 54 2.14 27.65 -18.59
CA LYS A 54 2.31 26.33 -19.22
C LYS A 54 1.00 25.85 -19.81
N LYS A 55 1.05 25.31 -21.04
CA LYS A 55 -0.11 24.70 -21.70
C LYS A 55 -0.73 23.58 -20.83
N GLN A 56 0.12 22.78 -20.18
CA GLN A 56 -0.27 21.66 -19.32
C GLN A 56 0.78 21.39 -18.24
N ILE A 57 0.35 20.78 -17.13
CA ILE A 57 1.23 20.22 -16.10
C ILE A 57 1.14 18.70 -16.11
N SER A 58 2.25 18.04 -15.79
CA SER A 58 2.33 16.59 -15.62
C SER A 58 2.76 16.28 -14.20
N VAL A 59 2.08 15.33 -13.54
CA VAL A 59 2.29 14.99 -12.14
C VAL A 59 2.58 13.51 -12.03
N GLY A 60 3.81 13.16 -11.65
CA GLY A 60 4.21 11.78 -11.44
C GLY A 60 3.84 11.27 -10.06
N LEU A 61 3.38 10.02 -9.98
CA LEU A 61 3.20 9.31 -8.73
C LEU A 61 4.41 8.40 -8.52
N ILE A 62 5.18 8.67 -7.46
CA ILE A 62 6.39 7.91 -7.11
C ILE A 62 6.23 7.24 -5.75
N GLY A 63 6.99 6.15 -5.54
CA GLY A 63 7.02 5.42 -4.27
C GLY A 63 7.16 3.91 -4.46
N TYR A 64 7.29 3.20 -3.35
CA TYR A 64 7.47 1.75 -3.30
C TYR A 64 6.40 0.98 -4.09
N PRO A 65 6.69 -0.27 -4.53
CA PRO A 65 5.65 -1.19 -4.99
C PRO A 65 4.48 -1.28 -4.01
N ASN A 66 3.27 -1.57 -4.52
CA ASN A 66 2.07 -1.82 -3.71
C ASN A 66 1.54 -0.69 -2.80
N VAL A 67 2.15 0.50 -2.77
CA VAL A 67 1.64 1.67 -2.01
C VAL A 67 0.36 2.32 -2.58
N GLY A 68 -0.16 1.81 -3.69
CA GLY A 68 -1.44 2.27 -4.25
C GLY A 68 -1.37 3.42 -5.27
N LYS A 69 -0.23 3.65 -5.92
CA LYS A 69 -0.05 4.68 -6.97
C LYS A 69 -1.13 4.61 -8.04
N SER A 70 -1.23 3.49 -8.75
CA SER A 70 -2.25 3.23 -9.78
C SER A 70 -3.68 3.29 -9.21
N SER A 71 -3.89 2.88 -7.96
CA SER A 71 -5.19 2.96 -7.28
C SER A 71 -5.63 4.41 -7.02
N ILE A 72 -4.70 5.30 -6.67
CA ILE A 72 -4.98 6.74 -6.53
C ILE A 72 -5.39 7.34 -7.87
N ILE A 73 -4.73 6.96 -8.97
CA ILE A 73 -5.09 7.41 -10.32
C ILE A 73 -6.51 6.96 -10.69
N ASN A 74 -6.82 5.68 -10.48
CA ASN A 74 -8.17 5.13 -10.70
C ASN A 74 -9.23 5.87 -9.88
N THR A 75 -8.90 6.19 -8.62
CA THR A 75 -9.75 6.96 -7.72
C THR A 75 -10.01 8.37 -8.23
N LEU A 76 -8.96 9.08 -8.66
CA LEU A 76 -9.06 10.42 -9.23
C LEU A 76 -9.89 10.42 -10.52
N ARG A 77 -9.70 9.40 -11.39
CA ARG A 77 -10.48 9.21 -12.61
C ARG A 77 -11.92 8.76 -12.38
N GLY A 78 -12.22 8.18 -11.22
CA GLY A 78 -13.54 7.61 -10.91
C GLY A 78 -13.87 6.35 -11.71
N LYS A 79 -12.86 5.71 -12.32
CA LYS A 79 -12.99 4.46 -13.09
C LYS A 79 -11.65 3.75 -13.18
N LYS A 80 -11.66 2.47 -13.53
CA LYS A 80 -10.42 1.71 -13.79
C LYS A 80 -9.77 2.19 -15.09
N VAL A 81 -8.59 2.80 -14.98
CA VAL A 81 -7.74 3.22 -16.11
C VAL A 81 -6.36 2.55 -16.05
N CYS A 82 -5.83 2.33 -14.84
CA CYS A 82 -4.61 1.59 -14.60
C CYS A 82 -4.93 0.19 -14.09
N ASN A 83 -4.09 -0.78 -14.45
CA ASN A 83 -4.12 -2.10 -13.84
C ASN A 83 -3.65 -2.03 -12.39
N VAL A 84 -4.26 -2.85 -11.54
CA VAL A 84 -3.97 -2.94 -10.11
C VAL A 84 -4.03 -4.40 -9.72
N ALA A 85 -3.05 -4.85 -8.95
CA ALA A 85 -2.97 -6.20 -8.42
C ALA A 85 -2.29 -6.17 -7.05
N PRO A 86 -2.55 -7.14 -6.16
CA PRO A 86 -1.89 -7.24 -4.85
C PRO A 86 -0.46 -7.79 -4.93
N ILE A 87 0.16 -7.78 -6.13
CA ILE A 87 1.49 -8.32 -6.38
C ILE A 87 2.43 -7.19 -6.85
N ALA A 88 3.69 -7.27 -6.40
CA ALA A 88 4.71 -6.32 -6.82
C ALA A 88 5.00 -6.42 -8.32
N GLY A 89 5.36 -5.29 -8.94
CA GLY A 89 5.73 -5.22 -10.35
C GLY A 89 4.56 -5.32 -11.33
N GLU A 90 3.34 -4.99 -10.90
CA GLU A 90 2.18 -4.88 -11.81
C GLU A 90 2.39 -3.76 -12.84
N THR A 91 2.76 -2.55 -12.40
CA THR A 91 3.13 -1.44 -13.28
C THR A 91 4.59 -1.58 -13.70
N LYS A 92 4.83 -1.98 -14.95
CA LYS A 92 6.18 -2.22 -15.50
C LYS A 92 6.77 -1.04 -16.28
N VAL A 93 5.92 -0.23 -16.90
CA VAL A 93 6.31 0.91 -17.73
C VAL A 93 5.48 2.10 -17.30
N TRP A 94 6.07 3.30 -17.37
CA TRP A 94 5.29 4.51 -17.09
C TRP A 94 4.16 4.69 -18.10
N GLN A 95 3.12 5.42 -17.72
CA GLN A 95 2.04 5.78 -18.64
C GLN A 95 1.41 7.13 -18.29
N TYR A 96 1.00 7.86 -19.32
CA TYR A 96 0.30 9.13 -19.17
C TYR A 96 -1.22 8.93 -19.08
N ILE A 97 -1.84 9.52 -18.07
CA ILE A 97 -3.29 9.55 -17.89
C ILE A 97 -3.74 11.01 -17.81
N THR A 98 -4.55 11.46 -18.76
CA THR A 98 -5.20 12.77 -18.65
C THR A 98 -6.11 12.80 -17.42
N LEU A 99 -6.00 13.77 -16.52
CA LEU A 99 -6.97 13.96 -15.43
C LEU A 99 -7.97 15.07 -15.78
N MET A 100 -7.45 16.18 -16.31
CA MET A 100 -8.21 17.34 -16.78
C MET A 100 -7.55 17.90 -18.04
N LYS A 101 -8.19 18.86 -18.73
CA LYS A 101 -7.67 19.48 -19.97
C LYS A 101 -6.20 19.96 -19.87
N ARG A 102 -5.77 20.38 -18.67
CA ARG A 102 -4.41 20.92 -18.41
C ARG A 102 -3.57 20.07 -17.45
N ILE A 103 -4.06 18.93 -16.98
CA ILE A 103 -3.37 18.12 -15.94
C ILE A 103 -3.28 16.67 -16.40
N TYR A 104 -2.05 16.17 -16.50
CA TYR A 104 -1.73 14.77 -16.74
C TYR A 104 -1.16 14.14 -15.47
N LEU A 105 -1.53 12.89 -15.23
CA LEU A 105 -0.92 12.03 -14.23
C LEU A 105 0.03 11.07 -14.92
N ILE A 106 1.15 10.75 -14.28
CA ILE A 106 2.08 9.73 -14.73
C ILE A 106 2.08 8.61 -13.70
N ASP A 107 1.63 7.43 -14.11
CA ASP A 107 1.75 6.22 -13.29
C ASP A 107 3.15 5.65 -13.49
N CYS A 108 3.93 5.53 -12.42
CA CYS A 108 5.30 5.05 -12.49
C CYS A 108 5.41 3.63 -11.89
N PRO A 109 6.36 2.81 -12.36
CA PRO A 109 6.76 1.59 -11.65
C PRO A 109 7.15 1.87 -10.20
N GLY A 110 7.04 0.85 -9.34
CA GLY A 110 7.55 0.97 -7.97
C GLY A 110 9.07 1.07 -7.95
N VAL A 111 9.59 1.99 -7.14
CA VAL A 111 11.03 2.16 -6.94
C VAL A 111 11.41 1.65 -5.56
N VAL A 112 12.51 0.90 -5.49
CA VAL A 112 13.08 0.37 -4.25
C VAL A 112 14.49 0.91 -4.19
N TYR A 113 14.82 1.63 -3.11
CA TYR A 113 16.17 2.14 -2.91
C TYR A 113 16.98 1.06 -2.19
N PRO A 114 18.19 0.72 -2.68
CA PRO A 114 19.06 -0.16 -1.92
C PRO A 114 19.44 0.55 -0.62
N SER A 115 19.09 -0.06 0.51
CA SER A 115 19.50 0.38 1.83
C SER A 115 20.35 -0.72 2.44
N GLU A 116 21.52 -0.36 2.95
CA GLU A 116 22.42 -1.30 3.64
C GLU A 116 21.83 -1.78 4.98
N THR A 117 20.86 -1.04 5.52
CA THR A 117 20.23 -1.35 6.80
C THR A 117 18.99 -2.21 6.68
N GLU A 118 18.42 -2.35 5.47
CA GLU A 118 17.16 -3.08 5.29
C GLU A 118 17.40 -4.57 5.14
N THR A 119 16.77 -5.35 6.01
CA THR A 119 16.80 -6.81 5.97
C THR A 119 15.86 -7.35 4.88
N GLU A 120 16.13 -8.56 4.40
CA GLU A 120 15.24 -9.26 3.46
C GLU A 120 13.81 -9.38 4.02
N THR A 121 13.69 -9.68 5.32
CA THR A 121 12.39 -9.75 6.01
C THR A 121 11.63 -8.42 5.92
N GLU A 122 12.30 -7.28 6.08
CA GLU A 122 11.63 -5.97 5.95
C GLU A 122 11.14 -5.71 4.53
N LEU A 123 11.92 -6.09 3.51
CA LEU A 123 11.51 -5.97 2.11
C LEU A 123 10.29 -6.86 1.79
N VAL A 124 10.27 -8.08 2.32
CA VAL A 124 9.12 -8.99 2.21
C VAL A 124 7.89 -8.40 2.91
N LEU A 125 8.04 -7.93 4.15
CA LEU A 125 6.92 -7.36 4.92
C LEU A 125 6.40 -6.03 4.36
N LYS A 126 7.23 -5.26 3.65
CA LYS A 126 6.81 -4.08 2.87
C LYS A 126 6.05 -4.44 1.59
N GLY A 127 5.99 -5.72 1.22
CA GLY A 127 5.33 -6.20 0.00
C GLY A 127 6.07 -5.78 -1.27
N VAL A 128 7.39 -5.58 -1.19
CA VAL A 128 8.23 -5.20 -2.33
C VAL A 128 8.56 -6.42 -3.20
N VAL A 129 8.67 -7.58 -2.57
CA VAL A 129 9.00 -8.86 -3.21
C VAL A 129 7.70 -9.62 -3.52
N ARG A 130 7.67 -10.33 -4.65
CA ARG A 130 6.59 -11.29 -4.95
C ARG A 130 6.72 -12.49 -4.03
N VAL A 131 5.63 -12.85 -3.35
CA VAL A 131 5.63 -13.92 -2.34
C VAL A 131 6.05 -15.25 -2.96
N GLU A 132 5.73 -15.49 -4.24
CA GLU A 132 6.09 -16.69 -5.00
C GLU A 132 7.60 -16.84 -5.21
N ASN A 133 8.36 -15.75 -5.12
CA ASN A 133 9.82 -15.74 -5.28
C ASN A 133 10.56 -15.85 -3.94
N VAL A 134 9.85 -15.84 -2.81
CA VAL A 134 10.44 -15.98 -1.49
C VAL A 134 10.78 -17.45 -1.25
N LYS A 135 12.07 -17.75 -1.05
CA LYS A 135 12.56 -19.14 -0.97
C LYS A 135 12.12 -19.86 0.31
N LEU A 136 12.21 -19.18 1.45
CA LEU A 136 11.98 -19.75 2.78
C LEU A 136 10.98 -18.85 3.55
N PRO A 137 9.70 -18.86 3.16
CA PRO A 137 8.69 -17.95 3.71
C PRO A 137 8.49 -18.09 5.23
N GLU A 138 8.76 -19.28 5.78
CA GLU A 138 8.69 -19.57 7.21
C GLU A 138 9.62 -18.70 8.06
N TYR A 139 10.77 -18.27 7.52
CA TYR A 139 11.72 -17.42 8.24
C TYR A 139 11.23 -16.01 8.50
N HIS A 140 10.21 -15.56 7.78
CA HIS A 140 9.63 -14.23 7.97
C HIS A 140 8.45 -14.23 8.95
N ILE A 141 7.95 -15.41 9.35
CA ILE A 141 6.80 -15.55 10.25
C ILE A 141 7.07 -14.98 11.66
N PRO A 142 8.24 -15.19 12.30
CA PRO A 142 8.51 -14.60 13.61
C PRO A 142 8.32 -13.08 13.62
N ALA A 143 8.77 -12.42 12.56
CA ALA A 143 8.66 -10.97 12.38
C ALA A 143 7.21 -10.49 12.16
N VAL A 144 6.32 -11.34 11.63
CA VAL A 144 4.88 -11.07 11.55
C VAL A 144 4.25 -11.19 12.93
N LEU A 145 4.57 -12.25 13.68
CA LEU A 145 4.02 -12.49 15.02
C LEU A 145 4.43 -11.39 16.01
N GLU A 146 5.64 -10.84 15.87
CA GLU A 146 6.09 -9.70 16.70
C GLU A 146 5.33 -8.41 16.40
N ARG A 147 4.95 -8.18 15.13
CA ARG A 147 4.28 -6.94 14.69
C ARG A 147 2.77 -6.93 14.94
N VAL A 148 2.15 -8.10 15.03
CA VAL A 148 0.69 -8.24 15.13
C VAL A 148 0.33 -8.81 16.50
N LYS A 149 -0.54 -8.10 17.24
CA LYS A 149 -1.05 -8.61 18.51
C LYS A 149 -1.72 -9.97 18.32
N GLU A 150 -1.40 -10.90 19.21
CA GLU A 150 -1.92 -12.28 19.21
C GLU A 150 -3.45 -12.33 19.06
N GLU A 151 -4.17 -11.48 19.79
CA GLU A 151 -5.64 -11.38 19.73
C GLU A 151 -6.17 -11.22 18.29
N TYR A 152 -5.50 -10.41 17.46
CA TYR A 152 -5.93 -10.19 16.07
C TYR A 152 -5.68 -11.42 15.19
N LEU A 153 -4.57 -12.12 15.42
CA LEU A 153 -4.24 -13.36 14.70
C LEU A 153 -5.21 -14.47 15.10
N THR A 154 -5.45 -14.65 16.40
CA THR A 154 -6.43 -15.59 16.93
C THR A 154 -7.82 -15.30 16.40
N LYS A 155 -8.26 -14.04 16.36
CA LYS A 155 -9.58 -13.70 15.81
C LYS A 155 -9.70 -13.95 14.31
N THR A 156 -8.66 -13.61 13.54
CA THR A 156 -8.66 -13.72 12.08
C THR A 156 -8.60 -15.18 11.64
N TYR A 157 -7.69 -15.94 12.24
CA TYR A 157 -7.39 -17.31 11.86
C TYR A 157 -8.06 -18.35 12.76
N LYS A 158 -8.82 -17.94 13.79
CA LYS A 158 -9.53 -18.74 14.82
C LYS A 158 -8.75 -19.99 15.27
N LEU A 159 -7.49 -19.78 15.61
CA LEU A 159 -6.55 -20.80 16.09
C LEU A 159 -6.62 -20.95 17.62
N PRO A 160 -6.19 -22.09 18.18
CA PRO A 160 -5.83 -22.17 19.59
C PRO A 160 -4.61 -21.29 19.91
N ALA A 161 -4.24 -21.16 21.18
CA ALA A 161 -2.96 -20.56 21.56
C ALA A 161 -1.78 -21.36 20.98
N TRP A 162 -0.67 -20.68 20.68
CA TRP A 162 0.55 -21.28 20.13
C TRP A 162 1.79 -20.85 20.92
N ASP A 163 2.79 -21.72 20.99
CA ASP A 163 4.05 -21.48 21.73
C ASP A 163 5.23 -21.04 20.83
N GLY A 164 4.96 -20.80 19.54
CA GLY A 164 5.97 -20.27 18.63
C GLY A 164 5.56 -20.19 17.17
N PRO A 165 6.45 -19.70 16.29
CA PRO A 165 6.19 -19.56 14.86
C PRO A 165 5.85 -20.90 14.17
N THR A 166 6.57 -21.97 14.51
CA THR A 166 6.35 -23.30 13.93
C THR A 166 5.00 -23.87 14.36
N ASP A 167 4.67 -23.78 15.65
CA ASP A 167 3.39 -24.25 16.19
C ASP A 167 2.21 -23.44 15.60
N PHE A 168 2.36 -22.13 15.44
CA PHE A 168 1.39 -21.29 14.72
C PHE A 168 1.14 -21.80 13.29
N LEU A 169 2.20 -22.09 12.53
CA LEU A 169 2.10 -22.60 11.17
C LEU A 169 1.46 -24.00 11.12
N GLU A 170 1.79 -24.87 12.07
CA GLU A 170 1.21 -26.21 12.16
C GLU A 170 -0.30 -26.14 12.45
N ASN A 171 -0.70 -25.34 13.44
CA ASN A 171 -2.10 -25.10 13.76
C ASN A 171 -2.86 -24.52 12.56
N MET A 172 -2.25 -23.60 11.81
CA MET A 172 -2.79 -23.08 10.56
C MET A 172 -2.95 -24.15 9.48
N ALA A 173 -1.94 -25.00 9.27
CA ALA A 173 -1.96 -26.04 8.25
C ALA A 173 -3.03 -27.10 8.57
N ARG A 174 -3.11 -27.54 9.82
CA ARG A 174 -4.15 -28.46 10.32
C ARG A 174 -5.55 -27.87 10.11
N ARG A 175 -5.73 -26.60 10.45
CA ARG A 175 -7.02 -25.92 10.32
C ARG A 175 -7.47 -25.71 8.88
N THR A 176 -6.53 -25.44 7.99
CA THR A 176 -6.82 -25.20 6.56
C THR A 176 -6.80 -26.46 5.71
N GLY A 177 -6.46 -27.61 6.29
CA GLY A 177 -6.32 -28.88 5.57
C GLY A 177 -5.13 -28.90 4.59
N LYS A 178 -4.16 -27.99 4.76
CA LYS A 178 -2.98 -27.84 3.88
C LYS A 178 -1.80 -28.65 4.40
N LEU A 179 -2.02 -29.94 4.61
CA LEU A 179 -0.98 -30.90 4.98
C LEU A 179 -0.65 -31.75 3.75
N LEU A 180 0.63 -32.04 3.54
CA LEU A 180 1.02 -33.02 2.54
C LEU A 180 0.57 -34.40 3.03
N LYS A 181 0.19 -35.27 2.08
CA LYS A 181 0.03 -36.69 2.41
C LYS A 181 1.40 -37.24 2.76
N VAL A 182 1.50 -37.78 3.97
CA VAL A 182 2.63 -38.61 4.42
C VAL A 182 2.54 -39.97 3.74
#